data_AF-A0A661S9P2-F1
#
_entry.id   AF-A0A661S9P2-F1
#
_cell.length_a   1.000
_cell.length_b   1.000
_cell.length_c   1.000
_cell.angle_alpha   90.00
_cell.angle_beta   90.00
_cell.angle_gamma   90.00
#
_symmetry.space_group_name_H-M   'P 1'
#
loop_
_entity.id
_entity.type
_entity.pdbx_description
1 polymer ?
#
loop_
_entity_poly.entity_id
_entity_poly.type
_entity_poly.pdbx_seq_one_letter_code
_entity_poly.pdbx_strand_id
1 'polypeptide(L)'
;PYETKVIIRGNQVLVPVTLGYSVFETRAWLILDTGATDIVLHQDVAKRQNAKSFNRGKAQAVGGGFIETRQLMLKHVQVGPVRKENLGAYIIEHQGRSGFSGLLA
;
A
#
# COMPACT_ATOMS: atom_id res chain seq x y z
N PRO A 1 23.22 10.89 5.75
CA PRO A 1 22.38 9.80 5.19
C PRO A 1 21.25 9.43 6.16
N TYR A 2 20.04 9.24 5.64
CA TYR A 2 18.91 8.77 6.42
C TYR A 2 18.69 7.28 6.17
N GLU A 3 18.49 6.52 7.23
CA GLU A 3 18.25 5.08 7.17
C GLU A 3 16.89 4.75 7.77
N THR A 4 16.16 3.82 7.15
CA THR A 4 14.90 3.28 7.67
C THR A 4 15.08 1.81 7.98
N LYS A 5 14.76 1.39 9.21
CA LYS A 5 14.82 -0.03 9.57
C LYS A 5 13.73 -0.80 8.82
N VAL A 6 14.15 -1.87 8.17
CA VAL A 6 13.29 -2.79 7.42
C VAL A 6 13.37 -4.20 8.02
N ILE A 7 12.42 -5.06 7.65
CA ILE A 7 12.47 -6.49 7.98
C ILE A 7 12.70 -7.25 6.69
N ILE A 8 13.75 -8.07 6.64
CA ILE A 8 14.03 -8.98 5.52
C ILE A 8 13.50 -10.37 5.88
N ARG A 9 12.63 -10.94 5.05
CA ARG A 9 12.08 -12.30 5.20
C ARG A 9 12.16 -13.03 3.88
N GLY A 10 13.11 -13.97 3.76
CA GLY A 10 13.39 -14.63 2.49
C GLY A 10 13.76 -13.60 1.41
N ASN A 11 13.00 -13.57 0.32
CA ASN A 11 13.16 -12.62 -0.78
C ASN A 11 12.30 -11.34 -0.63
N GLN A 12 11.65 -11.12 0.52
CA GLN A 12 10.79 -9.97 0.74
C GLN A 12 11.45 -8.96 1.67
N VAL A 13 11.38 -7.68 1.28
CA VAL A 13 11.78 -6.54 2.13
C VAL A 13 10.51 -5.84 2.61
N LEU A 14 10.18 -6.00 3.89
CA LEU A 14 9.05 -5.33 4.51
C LEU A 14 9.49 -3.97 5.04
N VAL A 15 8.82 -2.92 4.57
CA VAL A 15 9.09 -1.52 4.88
C VAL A 15 7.97 -0.99 5.79
N PRO A 16 8.29 -0.37 6.94
CA PRO A 16 7.30 0.28 7.76
C PRO A 16 6.90 1.60 7.09
N VAL A 17 5.60 1.79 6.89
CA VAL A 17 5.04 2.98 6.25
C VAL A 17 4.00 3.64 7.15
N THR A 18 3.95 4.96 7.11
CA THR A 18 2.78 5.73 7.58
C THR A 18 1.99 6.19 6.36
N LEU A 19 0.73 5.80 6.30
CA LEU A 19 -0.19 6.12 5.21
C LEU A 19 -1.23 7.11 5.73
N GLY A 20 -1.26 8.30 5.15
CA GLY A 20 -2.26 9.31 5.45
C GLY A 20 -3.43 9.28 4.49
N TYR A 21 -4.65 9.25 5.03
CA TYR A 21 -5.88 9.42 4.28
C TYR A 21 -6.81 10.36 5.04
N SER A 22 -7.19 11.48 4.43
CA SER A 22 -7.96 12.53 5.09
C SER A 22 -7.28 12.97 6.41
N VAL A 23 -7.97 12.87 7.54
CA VAL A 23 -7.46 13.15 8.90
C VAL A 23 -6.86 11.92 9.60
N PHE A 24 -6.91 10.75 8.97
CA PHE A 24 -6.44 9.50 9.56
C PHE A 24 -5.03 9.15 9.09
N GLU A 25 -4.22 8.65 10.01
CA GLU A 25 -2.93 8.02 9.71
C GLU A 25 -2.98 6.56 10.12
N THR A 26 -2.45 5.69 9.28
CA THR A 26 -2.35 4.25 9.56
C THR A 26 -0.93 3.79 9.32
N ARG A 27 -0.33 3.15 10.33
CA ARG A 27 0.94 2.45 10.17
C ARG A 27 0.70 1.06 9.59
N ALA A 28 1.53 0.67 8.65
CA ALA A 28 1.46 -0.62 7.99
C ALA A 28 2.86 -1.13 7.62
N TRP A 29 2.97 -2.42 7.34
CA TRP A 29 4.15 -3.00 6.70
C TRP A 29 3.80 -3.33 5.26
N LEU A 30 4.53 -2.78 4.30
CA LEU A 30 4.37 -3.08 2.88
C LEU A 30 5.62 -3.78 2.36
N ILE A 31 5.46 -4.66 1.37
CA ILE A 31 6.60 -5.25 0.67
C ILE A 31 7.11 -4.24 -0.36
N LEU A 32 8.41 -3.92 -0.33
CA LEU A 32 9.05 -3.16 -1.40
C LEU A 32 9.09 -4.02 -2.67
N ASP A 33 8.40 -3.58 -3.71
CA ASP A 33 8.30 -4.27 -5.00
C ASP A 33 8.60 -3.28 -6.13
N THR A 34 9.85 -3.31 -6.62
CA THR A 34 10.30 -2.44 -7.71
C THR A 34 9.72 -2.82 -9.07
N GLY A 35 9.01 -3.94 -9.17
CA GLY A 35 8.28 -4.37 -10.37
C GLY A 35 6.84 -3.86 -10.41
N ALA A 36 6.32 -3.32 -9.31
CA ALA A 36 4.99 -2.74 -9.24
C ALA A 36 4.97 -1.29 -9.76
N THR A 37 3.90 -0.91 -10.47
CA THR A 37 3.70 0.48 -10.94
C THR A 37 2.99 1.34 -9.90
N ASP A 38 2.11 0.73 -9.12
CA ASP A 38 1.24 1.42 -8.17
C ASP A 38 1.31 0.77 -6.78
N ILE A 39 1.03 1.57 -5.75
CA ILE A 39 0.87 1.06 -4.39
C ILE A 39 -0.39 0.18 -4.34
N VAL A 40 -0.26 -0.99 -3.75
CA VAL A 40 -1.38 -1.90 -3.50
C VAL A 40 -1.55 -2.03 -2.00
N LEU A 41 -2.77 -1.88 -1.49
CA LEU A 41 -3.12 -2.05 -0.09
C LEU A 41 -4.23 -3.09 0.05
N HIS A 42 -4.14 -3.89 1.11
CA HIS A 42 -5.21 -4.78 1.51
C HIS A 42 -6.40 -3.99 2.07
N GLN A 43 -7.61 -4.52 1.89
CA GLN A 43 -8.85 -3.87 2.34
C GLN A 43 -8.88 -3.48 3.82
N ASP A 44 -8.17 -4.22 4.68
CA ASP A 44 -8.10 -3.93 6.12
C ASP A 44 -7.42 -2.57 6.41
N VAL A 45 -6.45 -2.15 5.60
CA VAL A 45 -5.83 -0.82 5.69
C VAL A 45 -6.85 0.26 5.41
N ALA A 46 -7.62 0.12 4.33
CA ALA A 46 -8.66 1.07 3.97
C ALA A 46 -9.75 1.18 5.05
N LYS A 47 -10.09 0.06 5.71
CA LYS A 47 -11.01 0.06 6.86
C LYS A 47 -10.45 0.84 8.05
N ARG A 48 -9.18 0.63 8.40
CA ARG A 48 -8.50 1.36 9.50
C ARG A 48 -8.40 2.87 9.24
N GLN A 49 -8.26 3.26 7.98
CA GLN A 49 -8.25 4.66 7.56
C GLN A 49 -9.64 5.31 7.52
N ASN A 50 -10.71 4.57 7.83
CA ASN A 50 -12.10 5.01 7.66
C ASN A 50 -12.33 5.60 6.25
N ALA A 51 -11.76 4.96 5.23
CA ALA A 51 -11.86 5.43 3.85
C ALA A 51 -13.29 5.23 3.35
N LYS A 52 -13.93 6.34 2.94
CA LYS A 52 -15.34 6.38 2.51
C LYS A 52 -15.52 6.56 1.01
N SER A 53 -14.48 7.05 0.32
CA SER A 53 -14.51 7.32 -1.11
C SER A 53 -13.48 6.49 -1.84
N PHE A 54 -13.94 5.81 -2.89
CA PHE A 54 -13.12 4.98 -3.77
C PHE A 54 -13.58 5.19 -5.21
N ASN A 55 -12.63 5.24 -6.13
CA ASN A 55 -12.92 5.08 -7.56
C ASN A 55 -12.86 3.60 -7.92
N ARG A 56 -13.79 3.09 -8.72
CA ARG A 56 -13.68 1.72 -9.25
C ARG A 56 -12.69 1.72 -10.42
N GLY A 57 -11.86 0.70 -10.50
CA GLY A 57 -10.87 0.53 -11.55
C GLY A 57 -10.60 -0.94 -11.87
N LYS A 58 -9.68 -1.16 -12.81
CA LYS A 58 -9.13 -2.48 -13.12
C LYS A 58 -7.62 -2.38 -13.07
N ALA A 59 -6.98 -3.30 -12.35
CA ALA A 59 -5.53 -3.46 -12.37
C ALA A 59 -5.17 -4.70 -13.20
N GLN A 60 -4.13 -4.61 -14.00
CA GLN A 60 -3.60 -5.76 -14.73
C GLN A 60 -2.56 -6.48 -13.85
N ALA A 61 -2.78 -7.76 -13.62
CA ALA A 61 -1.85 -8.62 -12.92
C ALA A 61 -0.78 -9.15 -13.88
N VAL A 62 0.33 -9.62 -13.30
CA VAL A 62 1.34 -10.39 -14.03
C VAL A 62 0.67 -11.62 -14.65
N GLY A 63 0.81 -11.81 -15.96
CA GLY A 63 0.11 -12.84 -16.74
C GLY A 63 -1.10 -12.35 -17.53
N GLY A 64 -1.41 -11.05 -17.49
CA GLY A 64 -2.40 -10.40 -18.36
C GLY A 64 -3.85 -10.41 -17.86
N GLY A 65 -4.11 -11.10 -16.74
CA GLY A 65 -5.41 -11.08 -16.08
C GLY A 65 -5.74 -9.71 -15.49
N PHE A 66 -7.02 -9.39 -15.37
CA PHE A 66 -7.49 -8.15 -14.73
C PHE A 66 -8.17 -8.46 -13.39
N ILE A 67 -7.86 -7.64 -12.40
CA ILE A 67 -8.49 -7.67 -11.07
C ILE A 67 -9.31 -6.39 -10.93
N GLU A 68 -10.56 -6.52 -10.50
CA GLU A 68 -11.35 -5.35 -10.10
C GLU A 68 -10.74 -4.73 -8.86
N THR A 69 -10.47 -3.43 -8.93
CA THR A 69 -9.85 -2.70 -7.83
C THR A 69 -10.70 -1.52 -7.40
N ARG A 70 -10.54 -1.14 -6.14
CA ARG A 70 -10.97 0.16 -5.66
C ARG A 70 -9.74 1.02 -5.49
N GLN A 71 -9.72 2.22 -6.04
CA GLN A 71 -8.61 3.14 -5.89
C GLN A 71 -8.96 4.19 -4.85
N LEU A 72 -8.01 4.53 -3.99
CA LEU A 72 -8.10 5.70 -3.12
C LEU A 72 -6.90 6.62 -3.37
N MET A 73 -7.07 7.87 -2.95
CA MET A 73 -6.02 8.86 -2.99
C MET A 73 -5.44 9.03 -1.57
N LEU A 74 -4.17 8.67 -1.38
CA LEU A 74 -3.44 8.91 -0.12
C LEU A 74 -2.94 10.36 -0.05
N LYS A 75 -3.26 11.06 1.03
CA LYS A 75 -2.68 12.39 1.29
C LYS A 75 -1.15 12.31 1.34
N HIS A 76 -0.63 11.25 1.96
CA HIS A 76 0.80 10.99 1.95
C HIS A 76 1.14 9.52 2.20
N VAL A 77 2.36 9.16 1.79
CA VAL A 77 3.07 7.94 2.18
C VAL A 77 4.41 8.38 2.75
N GLN A 78 4.73 7.90 3.95
CA GLN A 78 5.98 8.22 4.62
C GLN A 78 6.74 6.95 4.97
N VAL A 79 8.03 6.94 4.59
CA VAL A 79 9.02 5.89 4.86
C VAL A 79 10.18 6.56 5.58
N GLY A 80 10.31 6.33 6.88
CA GLY A 80 11.28 7.06 7.71
C GLY A 80 11.10 8.59 7.56
N PRO A 81 12.16 9.34 7.19
CA PRO A 81 12.06 10.78 6.97
C PRO A 81 11.58 11.17 5.56
N VAL A 82 11.46 10.21 4.64
CA VAL A 82 11.03 10.49 3.27
C VAL A 82 9.50 10.44 3.22
N ARG A 83 8.91 11.52 2.70
CA ARG A 83 7.47 11.66 2.55
C ARG A 83 7.15 12.03 1.10
N LYS A 84 6.20 11.30 0.51
CA LYS A 84 5.58 11.64 -0.77
C LYS A 84 4.11 11.93 -0.55
N GLU A 85 3.58 12.89 -1.29
CA GLU A 85 2.19 13.33 -1.17
C GLU A 85 1.41 13.02 -2.44
N ASN A 86 0.10 13.00 -2.30
CA ASN A 86 -0.84 12.82 -3.41
C ASN A 86 -0.57 11.56 -4.27
N LEU A 87 -0.40 10.40 -3.62
CA LEU A 87 -0.19 9.10 -4.27
C LEU A 87 -1.47 8.26 -4.36
N GLY A 88 -1.74 7.71 -5.55
CA GLY A 88 -2.80 6.72 -5.76
C GLY A 88 -2.44 5.37 -5.13
N ALA A 89 -3.44 4.68 -4.59
CA ALA A 89 -3.28 3.31 -4.12
C ALA A 89 -4.48 2.45 -4.53
N TYR A 90 -4.20 1.27 -5.06
CA TYR A 90 -5.22 0.25 -5.30
C TYR A 90 -5.51 -0.54 -4.05
N ILE A 91 -6.79 -0.81 -3.83
CA ILE A 91 -7.32 -1.59 -2.73
C ILE A 91 -7.82 -2.91 -3.30
N ILE A 92 -7.25 -3.99 -2.79
CA ILE A 92 -7.61 -5.36 -3.16
C ILE A 92 -8.17 -6.11 -1.96
N GLU A 93 -9.02 -7.09 -2.24
CA GLU A 93 -9.42 -8.07 -1.24
C GLU A 93 -8.30 -9.10 -1.10
N HIS A 94 -7.80 -9.23 0.12
CA HIS A 94 -6.82 -10.26 0.47
C HIS A 94 -7.49 -11.30 1.36
N GLN A 95 -7.53 -12.56 0.91
CA GLN A 95 -8.05 -13.67 1.70
C GLN A 95 -6.92 -14.29 2.53
N GLY A 96 -7.08 -14.32 3.86
CA GLY A 96 -6.12 -14.91 4.80
C GLY A 96 -5.33 -13.92 5.65
N ARG A 97 -4.62 -14.43 6.67
CA ARG A 97 -3.72 -13.63 7.53
C ARG A 97 -2.41 -13.41 6.78
N SER A 98 -2.13 -12.16 6.40
CA SER A 98 -0.82 -11.77 5.89
C SER A 98 -0.01 -11.04 6.96
N GLY A 99 1.31 -11.27 6.99
CA GLY A 99 2.25 -10.53 7.82
C GLY A 99 2.58 -9.13 7.27
N PHE A 100 1.97 -8.74 6.15
CA PHE A 100 2.10 -7.45 5.49
C PHE A 100 0.73 -6.97 4.98
N SER A 101 0.65 -5.71 4.58
CA SER A 101 -0.60 -5.02 4.24
C SER A 101 -0.68 -4.59 2.76
N GLY A 102 0.27 -5.02 1.93
CA GLY A 102 0.28 -4.79 0.49
C GLY A 102 1.68 -4.58 -0.08
N LEU A 103 1.76 -3.87 -1.21
CA LEU A 103 2.97 -3.59 -1.98
C LEU A 103 3.29 -2.09 -1.97
N LEU A 104 4.57 -1.77 -1.88
CA LEU A 104 5.14 -0.44 -2.00
C LEU A 104 5.92 -0.38 -3.31
N ALA A 105 5.43 0.46 -4.23
CA ALA A 105 6.10 0.82 -5.48
C ALA A 105 7.07 2.01 -5.29
#